data_AF-A0A844M9P2-F1
#
_entry.id   AF-A0A844M9P2-F1
#
_cell.length_a   1.000
_cell.length_b   1.000
_cell.length_c   1.000
_cell.angle_alpha   90.00
_cell.angle_beta   90.00
_cell.angle_gamma   90.00
#
_symmetry.space_group_name_H-M   'P 1'
#
loop_
_entity.id
_entity.type
_entity.pdbx_description
1 polymer ?
#
loop_
_entity_poly.entity_id
_entity_poly.type
_entity_poly.pdbx_seq_one_letter_code
_entity_poly.pdbx_strand_id
1 'polypeptide(L)'
;MRSKLERWYPVTFGFFITALCYLLFRSKPLPSSLKDIFSAATTLSGIAVGFLATAMSILFTISNTFVVKQIKNTNKYTRLINYFMDAINWSFLLAAFSLVGLFIDINNLGVWQWSAFGIWLFTLITSGLSSYRVIRVFAAILRAAN
;
A
#
# COMPACT_ATOMS: atom_id res chain seq x y z
N MET A 1 -5.15 -7.60 23.51
CA MET A 1 -4.63 -6.25 23.22
C MET A 1 -3.60 -6.19 22.06
N ARG A 2 -3.05 -7.31 21.54
CA ARG A 2 -2.11 -7.32 20.39
C ARG A 2 -2.69 -6.97 19.00
N SER A 3 -4.02 -7.06 18.78
CA SER A 3 -4.61 -6.93 17.42
C SER A 3 -4.90 -5.51 16.93
N LYS A 4 -4.81 -4.49 17.81
CA LYS A 4 -4.95 -3.07 17.41
C LYS A 4 -3.63 -2.49 16.88
N LEU A 5 -2.50 -2.97 17.38
CA LEU A 5 -1.16 -2.51 16.98
C LEU A 5 -0.80 -2.93 15.54
N GLU A 6 -1.20 -4.14 15.12
CA GLU A 6 -1.00 -4.60 13.73
C GLU A 6 -1.88 -3.89 12.70
N ARG A 7 -2.99 -3.28 13.14
CA ARG A 7 -3.92 -2.56 12.26
C ARG A 7 -3.41 -1.16 11.90
N TRP A 8 -2.63 -0.54 12.80
CA TRP A 8 -2.12 0.83 12.65
C TRP A 8 -0.67 0.89 12.15
N TYR A 9 0.07 -0.23 12.17
CA TYR A 9 1.47 -0.29 11.74
C TYR A 9 1.76 0.32 10.36
N PRO A 10 0.96 0.09 9.30
CA PRO A 10 1.24 0.67 7.97
C PRO A 10 1.17 2.20 7.97
N VAL A 11 0.21 2.75 8.72
CA VAL A 11 -0.08 4.19 8.74
C VAL A 11 0.86 4.91 9.70
N THR A 12 1.13 4.35 10.89
CA THR A 12 2.06 4.94 11.85
C THR A 12 3.50 4.90 11.34
N PHE A 13 3.89 3.80 10.69
CA PHE A 13 5.23 3.65 10.13
C PHE A 13 5.40 4.49 8.85
N GLY A 14 4.36 4.55 8.01
CA GLY A 14 4.29 5.49 6.89
C GLY A 14 4.44 6.94 7.34
N PHE A 15 3.72 7.33 8.38
CA PHE A 15 3.81 8.68 8.95
C PHE A 15 5.20 8.97 9.53
N PHE A 16 5.80 8.02 10.25
CA PHE A 16 7.13 8.18 10.85
C PHE A 16 8.23 8.31 9.80
N ILE A 17 8.20 7.48 8.75
CA ILE A 17 9.20 7.54 7.67
C ILE A 17 9.03 8.82 6.86
N THR A 18 7.80 9.20 6.52
CA THR A 18 7.55 10.46 5.80
C THR A 18 8.00 11.66 6.62
N ALA A 19 7.73 11.68 7.93
CA ALA A 19 8.20 12.74 8.82
C ALA A 19 9.73 12.77 8.93
N LEU A 20 10.38 11.60 9.00
CA LEU A 20 11.84 11.50 9.05
C LEU A 20 12.49 11.95 7.73
N CYS A 21 11.95 11.55 6.59
CA CYS A 21 12.41 12.00 5.27
C CYS A 21 12.21 13.51 5.09
N TYR A 22 11.06 14.05 5.52
CA TYR A 22 10.82 15.48 5.51
C TYR A 22 11.84 16.23 6.36
N LEU A 23 12.15 15.76 7.58
CA LEU A 23 13.13 16.41 8.46
C LEU A 23 14.58 16.31 7.94
N LEU A 24 14.98 15.17 7.38
CA LEU A 24 16.36 14.95 6.91
C LEU A 24 16.67 15.62 5.57
N PHE A 25 15.68 15.76 4.69
CA PHE A 25 15.92 16.20 3.32
C PHE A 25 15.31 17.55 2.95
N ARG A 26 14.59 18.23 3.87
CA ARG A 26 13.99 19.58 3.66
C ARG A 26 14.92 20.60 3.00
N SER A 27 16.22 20.50 3.22
CA SER A 27 17.23 21.44 2.72
C SER A 27 17.88 21.03 1.39
N LYS A 28 17.54 19.88 0.80
CA LYS A 28 18.10 19.43 -0.48
C LYS A 28 17.10 19.65 -1.63
N PRO A 29 17.58 20.08 -2.81
CA PRO A 29 16.73 20.11 -4.00
C PRO A 29 16.29 18.69 -4.35
N LEU A 30 15.05 18.55 -4.80
CA LEU A 30 14.55 17.25 -5.25
C LEU A 30 15.33 16.81 -6.50
N PRO A 31 15.58 15.49 -6.68
CA PRO A 31 16.30 15.00 -7.85
C PRO A 31 15.53 15.30 -9.14
N SER A 32 16.23 15.69 -10.20
CA SER A 32 15.64 15.84 -11.54
C SER A 32 15.06 14.53 -12.09
N SER A 33 15.51 13.38 -11.59
CA SER A 33 15.00 12.03 -11.92
C SER A 33 13.70 11.64 -11.22
N LEU A 34 12.98 12.57 -10.60
CA LEU A 34 11.68 12.29 -9.94
C LEU A 34 10.65 11.67 -10.88
N LYS A 35 10.63 12.08 -12.16
CA LYS A 35 9.70 11.53 -13.16
C LYS A 35 9.94 10.03 -13.38
N ASP A 36 11.19 9.58 -13.36
CA ASP A 36 11.51 8.16 -13.48
C ASP A 36 11.01 7.37 -12.27
N ILE A 37 11.12 7.96 -11.07
CA ILE A 37 10.61 7.35 -9.83
C ILE A 37 9.08 7.25 -9.86
N PHE A 38 8.37 8.30 -10.30
CA PHE A 38 6.92 8.27 -10.44
C PHE A 38 6.46 7.26 -11.50
N SER A 39 7.19 7.15 -12.61
CA SER A 39 6.94 6.13 -13.64
C SER A 39 7.08 4.72 -13.06
N ALA A 40 8.21 4.43 -12.40
CA ALA A 40 8.46 3.14 -11.76
C ALA A 40 7.42 2.80 -10.68
N ALA A 41 7.01 3.78 -9.87
CA ALA A 41 5.98 3.58 -8.84
C ALA A 41 4.60 3.31 -9.46
N THR A 42 4.26 3.97 -10.57
CA THR A 42 3.02 3.69 -11.31
C THR A 42 3.01 2.25 -11.80
N THR A 43 4.10 1.79 -12.42
CA THR A 43 4.24 0.39 -12.86
C THR A 43 4.13 -0.60 -11.70
N LEU A 44 4.87 -0.36 -10.61
CA LEU A 44 4.85 -1.24 -9.43
C LEU A 44 3.45 -1.32 -8.80
N SER A 45 2.77 -0.18 -8.68
CA SER A 45 1.42 -0.12 -8.12
C SER A 45 0.40 -0.87 -8.98
N GLY A 46 0.50 -0.77 -10.32
CA GLY A 46 -0.34 -1.54 -11.24
C GLY A 46 -0.14 -3.05 -11.09
N ILE A 47 1.11 -3.51 -11.01
CA ILE A 47 1.44 -4.92 -10.76
C ILE A 47 0.87 -5.36 -9.41
N ALA A 48 1.01 -4.55 -8.36
CA ALA A 48 0.52 -4.86 -7.03
C ALA A 48 -1.01 -4.99 -7.00
N VAL A 49 -1.73 -4.07 -7.64
CA VAL A 49 -3.20 -4.13 -7.77
C VAL A 49 -3.63 -5.41 -8.48
N GLY A 50 -3.01 -5.72 -9.62
CA GLY A 50 -3.31 -6.95 -10.38
C GLY A 50 -3.10 -8.20 -9.54
N PHE A 51 -1.94 -8.33 -8.90
CA PHE A 51 -1.63 -9.45 -8.03
C PHE A 51 -2.62 -9.58 -6.85
N LEU A 52 -2.93 -8.47 -6.16
CA LEU A 52 -3.88 -8.46 -5.06
C LEU A 52 -5.29 -8.86 -5.49
N ALA A 53 -5.74 -8.39 -6.66
CA ALA A 53 -7.02 -8.75 -7.24
C ALA A 53 -7.08 -10.25 -7.59
N THR A 54 -6.03 -10.80 -8.20
CA THR A 54 -5.93 -12.24 -8.47
C THR A 54 -5.94 -13.06 -7.18
N ALA A 55 -5.16 -12.68 -6.18
CA ALA A 55 -5.13 -13.36 -4.88
C ALA A 55 -6.50 -13.28 -4.15
N MET A 56 -7.21 -12.17 -4.28
CA MET A 56 -8.58 -12.02 -3.77
C MET A 56 -9.56 -12.94 -4.50
N SER A 57 -9.44 -13.08 -5.82
CA SER A 57 -10.23 -14.03 -6.61
C SER A 57 -10.00 -15.47 -6.16
N ILE A 58 -8.73 -15.88 -6.02
CA ILE A 58 -8.36 -17.21 -5.48
C ILE A 58 -8.97 -17.43 -4.10
N LEU A 59 -8.87 -16.44 -3.21
CA LEU A 59 -9.45 -16.49 -1.87
C LEU A 59 -10.97 -16.73 -1.91
N PHE A 60 -11.68 -16.09 -2.84
CA PHE A 60 -13.11 -16.35 -3.04
C PHE A 60 -13.38 -17.75 -3.58
N THR A 61 -12.58 -18.25 -4.51
CA THR A 61 -12.73 -19.61 -5.04
C THR A 61 -12.51 -20.67 -3.96
N ILE A 62 -11.47 -20.55 -3.15
CA ILE A 62 -11.17 -21.50 -2.06
C ILE A 62 -12.08 -21.29 -0.84
N SER A 63 -12.95 -20.28 -0.83
CA SER A 63 -13.78 -19.93 0.32
C SER A 63 -14.80 -21.01 0.74
N ASN A 64 -15.00 -22.03 -0.09
CA ASN A 64 -15.82 -23.20 0.23
C ASN A 64 -15.08 -24.31 1.01
N THR A 65 -13.76 -24.20 1.21
CA THR A 65 -12.99 -25.15 2.03
C THR A 65 -13.31 -25.00 3.52
N PHE A 66 -13.21 -26.12 4.27
CA PHE A 66 -13.57 -26.21 5.70
C PHE A 66 -12.86 -25.15 6.56
N VAL A 67 -11.59 -24.84 6.25
CA VAL A 67 -10.78 -23.82 6.91
C VAL A 67 -11.37 -22.42 6.73
N VAL A 68 -11.80 -22.07 5.50
CA VAL A 68 -12.40 -20.75 5.24
C VAL A 68 -13.80 -20.65 5.82
N LYS A 69 -14.59 -21.74 5.86
CA LYS A 69 -15.87 -21.79 6.57
C LYS A 69 -15.73 -21.52 8.07
N GLN A 70 -14.69 -22.07 8.73
CA GLN A 70 -14.41 -21.73 10.14
C GLN A 70 -14.03 -20.25 10.33
N ILE A 71 -13.24 -19.68 9.42
CA ILE A 71 -12.88 -18.26 9.45
C ILE A 71 -14.09 -17.35 9.16
N LYS A 72 -15.01 -17.80 8.30
CA LYS A 72 -16.27 -17.12 7.95
C LYS A 72 -17.21 -17.03 9.15
N ASN A 73 -17.25 -18.07 9.99
CA ASN A 73 -17.98 -18.05 11.27
C ASN A 73 -17.40 -17.09 12.31
N THR A 74 -16.17 -16.58 12.13
CA THR A 74 -15.48 -15.78 13.15
C THR A 74 -15.46 -14.27 12.87
N ASN A 75 -16.25 -13.73 11.94
CA ASN A 75 -16.22 -12.29 11.56
C ASN A 75 -14.84 -11.81 11.03
N LYS A 76 -13.87 -12.73 10.88
CA LYS A 76 -12.48 -12.47 10.44
C LYS A 76 -12.35 -12.49 8.92
N TYR A 77 -13.23 -13.21 8.22
CA TYR A 77 -13.25 -13.26 6.75
C TYR A 77 -13.56 -11.89 6.13
N THR A 78 -14.60 -11.19 6.61
CA THR A 78 -14.91 -9.82 6.16
C THR A 78 -13.74 -8.86 6.42
N ARG A 79 -13.06 -9.03 7.56
CA ARG A 79 -11.88 -8.22 7.89
C ARG A 79 -10.70 -8.49 6.96
N LEU A 80 -10.53 -9.73 6.49
CA LEU A 80 -9.52 -10.09 5.51
C LEU A 80 -9.81 -9.47 4.15
N ILE A 81 -11.05 -9.57 3.67
CA ILE A 81 -11.48 -8.92 2.42
C ILE A 81 -11.27 -7.40 2.50
N ASN A 82 -11.60 -6.79 3.63
CA ASN A 82 -11.33 -5.37 3.84
C ASN A 82 -9.84 -5.04 3.77
N TYR A 83 -8.93 -5.91 4.25
CA TYR A 83 -7.49 -5.69 4.10
C TYR A 83 -7.01 -5.76 2.65
N PHE A 84 -7.59 -6.66 1.84
CA PHE A 84 -7.33 -6.70 0.39
C PHE A 84 -7.81 -5.43 -0.28
N MET A 85 -9.05 -5.01 0.00
CA MET A 85 -9.62 -3.79 -0.55
C MET A 85 -8.84 -2.54 -0.13
N ASP A 86 -8.41 -2.45 1.13
CA ASP A 86 -7.55 -1.36 1.61
C ASP A 86 -6.25 -1.31 0.80
N ALA A 87 -5.55 -2.44 0.64
CA ALA A 87 -4.29 -2.49 -0.09
C ALA A 87 -4.47 -2.11 -1.57
N ILE A 88 -5.51 -2.61 -2.22
CA ILE A 88 -5.86 -2.25 -3.60
C ILE A 88 -6.13 -0.75 -3.71
N ASN A 89 -6.93 -0.18 -2.81
CA ASN A 89 -7.27 1.24 -2.84
C ASN A 89 -6.04 2.13 -2.61
N TRP A 90 -5.17 1.77 -1.67
CA TRP A 90 -3.90 2.48 -1.44
C TRP A 90 -2.95 2.39 -2.63
N SER A 91 -2.84 1.21 -3.27
CA SER A 91 -2.07 1.06 -4.51
C SER A 91 -2.67 1.85 -5.67
N PHE A 92 -3.98 1.95 -5.76
CA PHE A 92 -4.66 2.75 -6.78
C PHE A 92 -4.45 4.26 -6.56
N LEU A 93 -4.53 4.72 -5.30
CA LEU A 93 -4.18 6.09 -4.93
C LEU A 93 -2.72 6.41 -5.23
N LEU A 94 -1.80 5.48 -4.96
CA LEU A 94 -0.39 5.63 -5.33
C LEU A 94 -0.22 5.77 -6.84
N ALA A 95 -0.90 4.94 -7.63
CA ALA A 95 -0.88 5.03 -9.09
C ALA A 95 -1.39 6.40 -9.56
N ALA A 96 -2.52 6.85 -9.01
CA ALA A 96 -3.12 8.14 -9.36
C ALA A 96 -2.21 9.33 -8.99
N PHE A 97 -1.63 9.35 -7.78
CA PHE A 97 -0.70 10.42 -7.39
C PHE A 97 0.60 10.36 -8.19
N SER A 98 1.09 9.18 -8.54
CA SER A 98 2.27 9.03 -9.39
C SER A 98 2.00 9.53 -10.81
N LEU A 99 0.83 9.24 -11.37
CA LEU A 99 0.39 9.79 -12.66
C LEU A 99 0.30 11.31 -12.61
N VAL A 100 -0.32 11.89 -11.58
CA VAL A 100 -0.39 13.35 -11.41
C VAL A 100 1.03 13.95 -11.31
N GLY A 101 1.95 13.30 -10.58
CA GLY A 101 3.35 13.72 -10.47
C GLY A 101 4.17 13.59 -11.76
N LEU A 102 3.72 12.80 -12.73
CA LEU A 102 4.33 12.74 -14.08
C LEU A 102 3.90 13.92 -14.95
N PHE A 103 2.64 14.35 -14.84
CA PHE A 103 2.11 15.49 -15.61
C PHE A 103 2.44 16.85 -14.99
N ILE A 104 2.56 16.92 -13.67
CA ILE A 104 2.88 18.14 -12.94
C ILE A 104 4.37 18.14 -12.61
N ASP A 105 5.11 19.13 -13.11
CA ASP A 105 6.52 19.27 -12.78
C ASP A 105 6.69 19.77 -11.34
N ILE A 106 6.84 18.82 -10.42
CA ILE A 106 6.96 19.09 -8.98
C ILE A 106 8.18 19.99 -8.71
N ASN A 107 9.21 19.94 -9.56
CA ASN A 107 10.39 20.81 -9.44
C ASN A 107 10.11 22.30 -9.71
N ASN A 108 8.90 22.67 -10.14
CA ASN A 108 8.50 24.07 -10.38
C ASN A 108 7.56 24.64 -9.30
N LEU A 109 7.14 23.84 -8.31
CA LEU A 109 6.17 24.23 -7.26
C LEU A 109 6.75 24.99 -6.04
N GLY A 110 8.00 25.46 -6.09
CA GLY A 110 8.64 26.27 -5.04
C GLY A 110 8.67 25.63 -3.64
N VAL A 111 7.93 26.19 -2.68
CA VAL A 111 7.88 25.68 -1.28
C VAL A 111 6.97 24.47 -1.15
N TRP A 112 6.03 24.26 -2.09
CA TRP A 112 5.03 23.19 -2.01
C TRP A 112 5.56 21.81 -2.47
N GLN A 113 6.75 21.78 -3.06
CA GLN A 113 7.37 20.59 -3.63
C GLN A 113 7.59 19.50 -2.58
N TRP A 114 8.11 19.92 -1.42
CA TRP A 114 8.38 19.02 -0.29
C TRP A 114 7.08 18.45 0.32
N SER A 115 6.02 19.26 0.37
CA SER A 115 4.71 18.80 0.85
C SER A 115 4.07 17.80 -0.11
N ALA A 116 4.08 18.10 -1.42
CA ALA A 116 3.56 17.21 -2.45
C ALA A 116 4.32 15.88 -2.51
N PHE A 117 5.66 15.93 -2.46
CA PHE A 117 6.51 14.74 -2.43
C PHE A 117 6.30 13.94 -1.14
N GLY A 118 6.13 14.59 0.00
CA GLY A 118 5.83 13.94 1.28
C GLY A 118 4.51 13.15 1.27
N ILE A 119 3.44 13.76 0.73
CA ILE A 119 2.14 13.09 0.58
C ILE A 119 2.24 11.87 -0.36
N TRP A 120 2.97 12.03 -1.46
CA TRP A 120 3.22 10.93 -2.39
C TRP A 120 4.01 9.79 -1.74
N LEU A 121 5.11 10.11 -1.03
CA LEU A 121 5.96 9.14 -0.35
C LEU A 121 5.21 8.41 0.77
N PHE A 122 4.36 9.12 1.51
CA PHE A 122 3.45 8.53 2.48
C PHE A 122 2.53 7.50 1.84
N THR A 123 1.96 7.84 0.68
CA THR A 123 1.08 6.92 -0.06
C THR A 123 1.86 5.70 -0.56
N LEU A 124 3.10 5.89 -1.03
CA LEU A 124 3.97 4.81 -1.48
C LEU A 124 4.23 3.80 -0.38
N ILE A 125 4.67 4.28 0.78
CA ILE A 125 5.01 3.44 1.93
C ILE A 125 3.76 2.75 2.47
N THR A 126 2.66 3.49 2.62
CA THR A 126 1.39 2.95 3.12
C THR A 126 0.86 1.85 2.21
N SER A 127 0.93 2.06 0.88
CA SER A 127 0.57 1.04 -0.11
C SER A 127 1.47 -0.19 -0.02
N GLY A 128 2.78 -0.01 0.01
CA GLY A 128 3.75 -1.12 0.11
C GLY A 128 3.56 -1.98 1.36
N LEU A 129 3.43 -1.36 2.54
CA LEU A 129 3.17 -2.10 3.78
C LEU A 129 1.80 -2.79 3.79
N SER A 130 0.78 -2.16 3.21
CA SER A 130 -0.56 -2.75 3.11
C SER A 130 -0.55 -4.00 2.22
N SER A 131 0.12 -3.94 1.08
CA SER A 131 0.31 -5.08 0.18
C SER A 131 1.10 -6.20 0.85
N TYR A 132 2.20 -5.88 1.54
CA TYR A 132 2.97 -6.87 2.29
C TYR A 132 2.14 -7.57 3.38
N ARG A 133 1.31 -6.82 4.11
CA ARG A 133 0.39 -7.38 5.11
C ARG A 133 -0.55 -8.39 4.47
N VAL A 134 -1.15 -8.04 3.33
CA VAL A 134 -2.08 -8.93 2.62
C VAL A 134 -1.38 -10.21 2.18
N ILE A 135 -0.19 -10.11 1.59
CA ILE A 135 0.63 -11.26 1.18
C ILE A 135 0.90 -12.18 2.36
N ARG A 136 1.32 -11.63 3.51
CA ARG A 136 1.63 -12.43 4.70
C ARG A 136 0.41 -13.18 5.24
N VAL A 137 -0.75 -12.51 5.29
CA VAL A 137 -1.99 -13.15 5.76
C VAL A 137 -2.46 -14.21 4.77
N PHE A 138 -2.41 -13.92 3.47
CA PHE A 138 -2.77 -14.87 2.42
C PHE A 138 -1.88 -16.12 2.46
N ALA A 139 -0.56 -15.96 2.58
CA ALA A 139 0.39 -17.07 2.71
C ALA A 139 0.14 -17.92 3.97
N ALA A 140 -0.23 -17.29 5.09
CA ALA A 140 -0.56 -18.00 6.32
C ALA A 140 -1.84 -18.86 6.17
N ILE A 141 -2.85 -18.35 5.46
CA ILE A 141 -4.08 -19.11 5.17
C ILE A 141 -3.77 -20.30 4.28
N LEU A 142 -2.96 -20.10 3.23
CA LEU A 142 -2.61 -21.16 2.29
C LEU A 142 -1.83 -22.29 2.98
N ARG A 143 -0.90 -21.95 3.88
CA ARG A 143 -0.17 -22.92 4.71
C ARG A 143 -1.04 -23.68 5.71
N ALA A 144 -2.12 -23.06 6.18
CA ALA A 144 -3.05 -23.70 7.10
C ALA A 144 -4.11 -24.56 6.38
N ALA A 145 -4.29 -24.36 5.07
CA ALA A 145 -5.22 -25.11 4.25
C ALA A 145 -4.62 -26.41 3.67
N ASN A 146 -3.29 -26.54 3.72
CA ASN A 146 -2.53 -27.74 3.33
C ASN A 146 -2.08 -28.50 4.58
#